data_AF-A0A171BQT6-F1
#
_entry.id   AF-A0A171BQT6-F1
#
_cell.length_a   1.000
_cell.length_b   1.000
_cell.length_c   1.000
_cell.angle_alpha   90.00
_cell.angle_beta   90.00
_cell.angle_gamma   90.00
#
_symmetry.space_group_name_H-M   'P 1'
#
loop_
_entity.id
_entity.type
_entity.pdbx_description
1 polymer ?
#
loop_
_entity_poly.entity_id
_entity_poly.type
_entity_poly.pdbx_seq_one_letter_code
_entity_poly.pdbx_strand_id
1 'polypeptide(L)'
;MATTVGVEEEYLLVDAATGLPAAREDKVRVTAGLQPFVTAGEVQSELLQAQVEAATPVCAELGEVGGHLLRLRHALAGAAEAHGCRLVASGTPPSHQETPPVTDSARYRAMQQQAPQLVAEQLVCGMHVHVAVPSRRMGVEVLNRIRAWLPTLTAMSANSPLWKGHDTGFASWRTVIFDRWPVSGIPPHFADVEDYDLRVQRLLSTRVISDTGQLYWQARLSERYPTVEIRCMDVQLRASDAVMLAGLVRALVETSMWEAAAGVRVTRCAPEMIRTAMWQAARHGLSGDLIDAQGHRRRAEDVVGRLLDHVNSALKAAGDLREVTAVVHRLLREGTGADQQRRALRTGGLDAVNDLLAFTDVGGSPEKRPTVFPPAKGDAPLQTFGGATA
;
A
#
# COMPACT_ATOMS: atom_id res chain seq x y z
N MET A 1 6.40 24.21 5.28
CA MET A 1 5.60 23.66 4.17
C MET A 1 4.99 22.35 4.66
N ALA A 2 3.76 22.04 4.27
CA ALA A 2 3.13 20.77 4.63
C ALA A 2 3.85 19.60 3.92
N THR A 3 4.01 18.48 4.64
CA THR A 3 4.56 17.24 4.07
C THR A 3 3.55 16.63 3.10
N THR A 4 3.92 16.54 1.82
CA THR A 4 3.03 16.01 0.77
C THR A 4 3.09 14.49 0.66
N VAL A 5 2.01 13.91 0.12
CA VAL A 5 1.81 12.47 -0.02
C VAL A 5 1.32 12.07 -1.41
N GLY A 6 1.67 10.87 -1.84
CA GLY A 6 1.05 10.21 -3.01
C GLY A 6 0.72 8.77 -2.65
N VAL A 7 -0.38 8.24 -3.19
CA VAL A 7 -0.85 6.88 -2.91
C VAL A 7 -1.00 6.11 -4.22
N GLU A 8 -0.48 4.90 -4.24
CA GLU A 8 -0.69 3.91 -5.30
C GLU A 8 -1.53 2.76 -4.73
N GLU A 9 -2.55 2.32 -5.47
CA GLU A 9 -3.33 1.13 -5.17
C GLU A 9 -3.36 0.20 -6.37
N GLU A 10 -2.97 -1.05 -6.15
CA GLU A 10 -3.08 -2.13 -7.12
C GLU A 10 -4.41 -2.88 -6.91
N TYR A 11 -5.08 -3.27 -7.98
CA TYR A 11 -6.36 -3.99 -7.92
C TYR A 11 -6.33 -5.25 -8.76
N LEU A 12 -7.14 -6.23 -8.36
CA LEU A 12 -7.42 -7.41 -9.17
C LEU A 12 -8.61 -7.13 -10.09
N LEU A 13 -8.52 -7.63 -11.32
CA LEU A 13 -9.63 -7.75 -12.24
C LEU A 13 -10.12 -9.19 -12.19
N VAL A 14 -11.36 -9.39 -11.80
CA VAL A 14 -11.99 -10.72 -11.77
C VAL A 14 -13.16 -10.77 -12.73
N ASP A 15 -13.37 -11.90 -13.38
CA ASP A 15 -14.53 -12.14 -14.24
C ASP A 15 -15.81 -12.07 -13.41
N ALA A 16 -16.80 -11.32 -13.89
CA ALA A 16 -18.00 -11.01 -13.11
C ALA A 16 -18.89 -12.23 -12.85
N ALA A 17 -18.82 -13.27 -13.69
CA ALA A 17 -19.63 -14.48 -13.55
C ALA A 17 -18.97 -15.53 -12.66
N THR A 18 -17.64 -15.64 -12.72
CA THR A 18 -16.88 -16.72 -12.06
C THR A 18 -16.12 -16.27 -10.81
N GLY A 19 -15.84 -14.97 -10.67
CA GLY A 19 -15.01 -14.43 -9.59
C GLY A 19 -13.52 -14.80 -9.70
N LEU A 20 -13.08 -15.34 -10.84
CA LEU A 20 -11.69 -15.72 -11.08
C LEU A 20 -10.90 -14.58 -11.75
N PRO A 21 -9.57 -14.46 -11.52
CA PRO A 21 -8.74 -13.45 -12.18
C PRO A 21 -8.90 -13.44 -13.70
N ALA A 22 -9.10 -12.26 -14.27
CA ALA A 22 -9.38 -12.05 -15.69
C ALA A 22 -8.29 -11.21 -16.35
N ALA A 23 -7.64 -11.75 -17.38
CA ALA A 23 -6.63 -11.06 -18.17
C ALA A 23 -7.27 -9.99 -19.08
N ARG A 24 -7.60 -8.83 -18.49
CA ARG A 24 -8.33 -7.72 -19.12
C ARG A 24 -7.73 -6.35 -18.83
N GLU A 25 -6.58 -6.30 -18.16
CA GLU A 25 -5.88 -5.06 -17.79
C GLU A 25 -5.83 -4.06 -18.93
N ASP A 26 -5.32 -4.43 -20.11
CA ASP A 26 -5.13 -3.49 -21.21
C ASP A 26 -6.44 -2.80 -21.63
N LYS A 27 -7.52 -3.58 -21.74
CA LYS A 27 -8.86 -3.06 -22.08
C LYS A 27 -9.39 -2.12 -21.01
N VAL A 28 -9.26 -2.50 -19.74
CA VAL A 28 -9.70 -1.72 -18.59
C VAL A 28 -8.90 -0.42 -18.48
N ARG A 29 -7.58 -0.49 -18.55
CA ARG A 29 -6.67 0.66 -18.50
C ARG A 29 -6.95 1.65 -19.62
N VAL A 30 -7.08 1.18 -20.86
CA VAL A 30 -7.42 2.05 -22.01
C VAL A 30 -8.78 2.73 -21.79
N THR A 31 -9.79 1.97 -21.38
CA THR A 31 -11.15 2.51 -21.18
C THR A 31 -11.20 3.52 -20.02
N ALA A 32 -10.52 3.24 -18.92
CA ALA A 32 -10.41 4.16 -17.79
C ALA A 32 -9.62 5.43 -18.17
N GLY A 33 -8.52 5.29 -18.92
CA GLY A 33 -7.69 6.41 -19.36
C GLY A 33 -8.36 7.33 -20.39
N LEU A 34 -9.45 6.90 -21.02
CA LEU A 34 -10.27 7.75 -21.89
C LEU A 34 -11.29 8.61 -21.11
N GLN A 35 -11.46 8.38 -19.81
CA GLN A 35 -12.36 9.18 -18.99
C GLN A 35 -11.79 10.59 -18.81
N PRO A 36 -12.59 11.65 -18.97
CA PRO A 36 -12.10 13.04 -18.96
C PRO A 36 -11.55 13.49 -17.60
N PHE A 37 -11.91 12.76 -16.53
CA PHE A 37 -11.44 13.01 -15.18
C PHE A 37 -10.29 12.09 -14.77
N VAL A 38 -9.69 11.32 -15.69
CA VAL A 38 -8.46 10.54 -15.46
C VAL A 38 -7.33 11.18 -16.24
N THR A 39 -6.23 11.47 -15.55
CA THR A 39 -5.04 12.08 -16.16
C THR A 39 -4.07 11.00 -16.62
N ALA A 40 -3.28 11.32 -17.66
CA ALA A 40 -2.24 10.42 -18.15
C ALA A 40 -1.27 10.03 -17.01
N GLY A 41 -1.04 8.73 -16.86
CA GLY A 41 -0.16 8.17 -15.83
C GLY A 41 -0.83 7.84 -14.49
N GLU A 42 -2.09 8.24 -14.27
CA GLU A 42 -2.83 7.84 -13.06
C GLU A 42 -3.30 6.40 -13.09
N VAL A 43 -3.37 5.77 -14.27
CA VAL A 43 -3.71 4.35 -14.43
C VAL A 43 -2.58 3.67 -15.20
N GLN A 44 -2.05 2.61 -14.63
CA GLN A 44 -0.87 1.91 -15.14
C GLN A 44 -1.10 0.40 -15.19
N SER A 45 -0.29 -0.26 -16.01
CA SER A 45 -0.26 -1.73 -16.07
C SER A 45 0.56 -2.29 -14.92
N GLU A 46 0.18 -3.47 -14.46
CA GLU A 46 0.95 -4.25 -13.50
C GLU A 46 1.56 -5.51 -14.16
N LEU A 47 2.39 -6.26 -13.44
CA LEU A 47 3.11 -7.44 -13.93
C LEU A 47 2.22 -8.47 -14.63
N LEU A 48 1.05 -8.79 -14.06
CA LEU A 48 0.11 -9.76 -14.60
C LEU A 48 -1.12 -9.05 -15.17
N GLN A 49 -1.62 -9.53 -16.31
CA GLN A 49 -2.71 -8.89 -17.05
C GLN A 49 -4.08 -8.95 -16.33
N ALA A 50 -4.14 -9.53 -15.13
CA ALA A 50 -5.31 -9.53 -14.26
C ALA A 50 -5.22 -8.49 -13.14
N GLN A 51 -4.26 -7.57 -13.22
CA GLN A 51 -4.05 -6.52 -12.23
C GLN A 51 -3.95 -5.15 -12.91
N VAL A 52 -4.40 -4.11 -12.23
CA VAL A 52 -4.29 -2.73 -12.69
C VAL A 52 -3.89 -1.84 -11.52
N GLU A 53 -3.03 -0.86 -11.77
CA GLU A 53 -2.57 0.09 -10.76
C GLU A 53 -3.23 1.46 -10.98
N ALA A 54 -3.60 2.12 -9.89
CA ALA A 54 -3.95 3.53 -9.88
C ALA A 54 -3.05 4.33 -8.94
N ALA A 55 -2.63 5.52 -9.36
CA ALA A 55 -1.80 6.42 -8.59
C ALA A 55 -2.44 7.81 -8.45
N THR A 56 -2.50 8.34 -7.23
CA THR A 56 -2.93 9.72 -7.00
C THR A 56 -1.86 10.71 -7.48
N PRO A 57 -2.23 11.97 -7.79
CA PRO A 57 -1.27 13.04 -7.83
C PRO A 57 -0.66 13.29 -6.43
N VAL A 58 0.33 14.19 -6.39
CA VAL A 58 0.90 14.68 -5.13
C VAL A 58 -0.14 15.52 -4.39
N CYS A 59 -0.54 15.07 -3.21
CA CYS A 59 -1.55 15.70 -2.36
C CYS A 59 -0.88 16.38 -1.16
N ALA A 60 -1.42 17.52 -0.73
CA ALA A 60 -1.07 18.22 0.50
C ALA A 60 -1.97 17.81 1.67
N GLU A 61 -3.20 17.37 1.40
CA GLU A 61 -4.21 17.04 2.42
C GLU A 61 -4.78 15.63 2.23
N LEU A 62 -5.19 14.98 3.33
CA LEU A 62 -5.83 13.66 3.25
C LEU A 62 -7.19 13.67 2.56
N GLY A 63 -7.89 14.81 2.59
CA GLY A 63 -9.13 15.01 1.85
C GLY A 63 -8.92 14.89 0.33
N GLU A 64 -7.81 15.42 -0.19
CA GLU A 64 -7.43 15.29 -1.60
C GLU A 64 -7.15 13.83 -1.95
N VAL A 65 -6.36 13.13 -1.12
CA VAL A 65 -6.09 11.68 -1.28
C VAL A 65 -7.40 10.91 -1.39
N GLY A 66 -8.33 11.14 -0.46
CA GLY A 66 -9.64 10.48 -0.47
C GLY A 66 -10.44 10.75 -1.74
N GLY A 67 -10.48 12.01 -2.19
CA GLY A 67 -11.15 12.40 -3.43
C GLY A 67 -10.54 11.71 -4.66
N HIS A 68 -9.21 11.69 -4.78
CA HIS A 68 -8.53 11.05 -5.90
C HIS A 68 -8.70 9.53 -5.89
N LEU A 69 -8.58 8.86 -4.74
CA LEU A 69 -8.79 7.41 -4.64
C LEU A 69 -10.21 7.01 -5.03
N LEU A 70 -11.23 7.73 -4.55
CA LEU A 70 -12.62 7.45 -4.93
C LEU A 70 -12.86 7.65 -6.42
N ARG A 71 -12.37 8.75 -7.00
CA ARG A 71 -12.47 9.03 -8.43
C ARG A 71 -11.81 7.93 -9.27
N LEU A 72 -10.60 7.51 -8.92
CA LEU A 72 -9.85 6.49 -9.66
C LEU A 72 -10.47 5.10 -9.52
N ARG A 73 -10.93 4.73 -8.32
CA ARG A 73 -11.69 3.49 -8.09
C ARG A 73 -12.97 3.44 -8.93
N HIS A 74 -13.73 4.53 -9.00
CA HIS A 74 -14.91 4.61 -9.88
C HIS A 74 -14.54 4.47 -11.36
N ALA A 75 -13.49 5.16 -11.83
CA ALA A 75 -13.05 5.06 -13.21
C ALA A 75 -12.69 3.62 -13.59
N LEU A 76 -11.90 2.95 -12.75
CA LEU A 76 -11.47 1.58 -12.95
C LEU A 76 -12.63 0.58 -12.81
N ALA A 77 -13.53 0.77 -11.85
CA ALA A 77 -14.69 -0.11 -11.67
C ALA A 77 -15.63 -0.04 -12.88
N GLY A 78 -16.00 1.17 -13.33
CA GLY A 78 -16.84 1.34 -14.51
C GLY A 78 -16.18 0.79 -15.79
N ALA A 79 -14.86 0.95 -15.92
CA ALA A 79 -14.11 0.35 -17.03
C ALA A 79 -14.07 -1.18 -16.93
N ALA A 80 -13.89 -1.75 -15.74
CA ALA A 80 -13.91 -3.20 -15.52
C ALA A 80 -15.29 -3.79 -15.88
N GLU A 81 -16.37 -3.16 -15.43
CA GLU A 81 -17.75 -3.57 -15.73
C GLU A 81 -18.04 -3.58 -17.24
N ALA A 82 -17.57 -2.55 -17.97
CA ALA A 82 -17.71 -2.47 -19.43
C ALA A 82 -17.03 -3.63 -20.17
N HIS A 83 -16.08 -4.32 -19.52
CA HIS A 83 -15.36 -5.49 -20.07
C HIS A 83 -15.70 -6.80 -19.35
N GLY A 84 -16.85 -6.86 -18.65
CA GLY A 84 -17.35 -8.07 -17.99
C GLY A 84 -16.56 -8.47 -16.73
N CYS A 85 -15.84 -7.53 -16.13
CA CYS A 85 -15.04 -7.74 -14.94
C CYS A 85 -15.61 -6.97 -13.74
N ARG A 86 -15.18 -7.35 -12.53
CA ARG A 86 -15.32 -6.57 -11.30
C ARG A 86 -13.92 -6.13 -10.84
N LEU A 87 -13.82 -4.92 -10.32
CA LEU A 87 -12.61 -4.42 -9.66
C LEU A 87 -12.60 -4.92 -8.21
N VAL A 88 -11.50 -5.56 -7.79
CA VAL A 88 -11.37 -6.16 -6.47
C VAL A 88 -10.18 -5.55 -5.71
N ALA A 89 -10.46 -5.01 -4.53
CA ALA A 89 -9.47 -4.45 -3.61
C ALA A 89 -9.10 -5.47 -2.52
N SER A 90 -8.35 -6.50 -2.89
CA SER A 90 -7.82 -7.53 -1.99
C SER A 90 -6.35 -7.76 -2.26
N GLY A 91 -5.56 -7.98 -1.22
CA GLY A 91 -4.11 -8.19 -1.39
C GLY A 91 -3.77 -9.48 -2.16
N THR A 92 -4.71 -10.44 -2.23
CA THR A 92 -4.65 -11.64 -3.07
C THR A 92 -6.06 -12.00 -3.57
N PRO A 93 -6.20 -12.69 -4.72
CA PRO A 93 -7.48 -13.24 -5.14
C PRO A 93 -7.92 -14.37 -4.19
N PRO A 94 -9.19 -14.39 -3.73
CA PRO A 94 -9.72 -15.47 -2.91
C PRO A 94 -9.52 -16.86 -3.52
N SER A 95 -9.68 -16.94 -4.84
CA SER A 95 -9.49 -18.15 -5.63
C SER A 95 -8.87 -17.81 -6.98
N HIS A 96 -8.09 -18.72 -7.52
CA HIS A 96 -7.59 -18.71 -8.89
C HIS A 96 -7.33 -20.15 -9.32
N GLN A 97 -7.41 -20.41 -10.63
CA GLN A 97 -7.18 -21.75 -11.20
C GLN A 97 -5.93 -21.76 -12.09
N GLU A 98 -5.80 -20.73 -12.92
CA GLU A 98 -4.69 -20.54 -13.84
C GLU A 98 -3.91 -19.27 -13.50
N THR A 99 -2.66 -19.21 -13.95
CA THR A 99 -1.83 -18.02 -13.87
C THR A 99 -2.16 -17.10 -15.05
N PRO A 100 -2.62 -15.86 -14.81
CA PRO A 100 -2.83 -14.89 -15.86
C PRO A 100 -1.53 -14.61 -16.63
N PRO A 101 -1.61 -14.27 -17.93
CA PRO A 101 -0.43 -13.91 -18.70
C PRO A 101 0.31 -12.70 -18.12
N VAL A 102 1.62 -12.66 -18.36
CA VAL A 102 2.46 -11.52 -18.02
C VAL A 102 2.17 -10.37 -19.01
N THR A 103 2.14 -9.14 -18.50
CA THR A 103 1.99 -7.93 -19.32
C THR A 103 3.17 -7.79 -20.28
N ASP A 104 2.89 -7.39 -21.53
CA ASP A 104 3.89 -7.35 -22.61
C ASP A 104 4.87 -6.18 -22.43
N SER A 105 5.84 -6.36 -21.54
CA SER A 105 6.97 -5.44 -21.36
C SER A 105 8.28 -6.22 -21.34
N ALA A 106 9.35 -5.59 -21.82
CA ALA A 106 10.69 -6.20 -21.76
C ALA A 106 11.10 -6.53 -20.32
N ARG A 107 10.81 -5.63 -19.37
CA ARG A 107 11.08 -5.81 -17.93
C ARG A 107 10.37 -7.03 -17.38
N TYR A 108 9.06 -7.15 -17.62
CA TYR A 108 8.26 -8.23 -17.07
C TYR A 108 8.57 -9.60 -17.68
N ARG A 109 8.89 -9.64 -18.99
CA ARG A 109 9.39 -10.87 -19.62
C ARG A 109 10.72 -11.32 -19.02
N ALA A 110 11.64 -10.39 -18.74
CA ALA A 110 12.90 -10.70 -18.07
C ALA A 110 12.66 -11.27 -16.65
N MET A 111 11.74 -10.67 -15.89
CA MET A 111 11.34 -11.18 -14.57
C MET A 111 10.77 -12.60 -14.65
N GLN A 112 9.92 -12.87 -15.64
CA GLN A 112 9.34 -14.20 -15.85
C GLN A 112 10.40 -15.25 -16.18
N GLN A 113 11.40 -14.91 -16.99
CA GLN A 113 12.52 -15.80 -17.30
C GLN A 113 13.39 -16.08 -16.06
N GLN A 114 13.60 -15.07 -15.22
CA GLN A 114 14.45 -15.17 -14.03
C GLN A 114 13.80 -15.98 -12.90
N ALA A 115 12.51 -15.77 -12.64
CA ALA A 115 11.80 -16.42 -11.52
C ALA A 115 10.36 -16.83 -11.91
N PRO A 116 10.19 -17.85 -12.79
CA PRO A 116 8.88 -18.19 -13.35
C PRO A 116 7.79 -18.46 -12.31
N GLN A 117 8.11 -19.23 -11.27
CA GLN A 117 7.14 -19.57 -10.22
C GLN A 117 6.79 -18.36 -9.34
N LEU A 118 7.74 -17.47 -9.05
CA LEU A 118 7.44 -16.27 -8.28
C LEU A 118 6.55 -15.32 -9.07
N VAL A 119 6.82 -15.13 -10.36
CA VAL A 119 5.95 -14.34 -11.26
C VAL A 119 4.56 -14.96 -11.35
N ALA A 120 4.46 -16.29 -11.47
CA ALA A 120 3.17 -16.98 -11.55
C ALA A 120 2.30 -16.82 -10.31
N GLU A 121 2.93 -16.58 -9.15
CA GLU A 121 2.27 -16.39 -7.86
C GLU A 121 2.16 -14.91 -7.47
N GLN A 122 2.68 -13.99 -8.28
CA GLN A 122 2.68 -12.53 -8.05
C GLN A 122 1.31 -11.87 -8.33
N LEU A 123 0.21 -12.62 -8.15
CA LEU A 123 -1.17 -12.07 -8.13
C LEU A 123 -1.44 -11.41 -6.77
N VAL A 124 -0.61 -10.44 -6.41
CA VAL A 124 -0.70 -9.73 -5.14
C VAL A 124 -0.85 -8.24 -5.37
N CYS A 125 -1.72 -7.60 -4.60
CA CYS A 125 -2.06 -6.19 -4.75
C CYS A 125 -1.73 -5.38 -3.49
N GLY A 126 -0.89 -4.37 -3.65
CA GLY A 126 -0.44 -3.48 -2.60
C GLY A 126 -1.15 -2.14 -2.54
N MET A 127 -0.93 -1.48 -1.40
CA MET A 127 -1.04 -0.03 -1.28
C MET A 127 0.35 0.53 -1.00
N HIS A 128 0.82 1.46 -1.82
CA HIS A 128 2.07 2.16 -1.60
C HIS A 128 1.80 3.62 -1.21
N VAL A 129 2.55 4.12 -0.24
CA VAL A 129 2.46 5.52 0.19
C VAL A 129 3.81 6.17 0.05
N HIS A 130 3.86 7.19 -0.78
CA HIS A 130 5.01 8.09 -0.93
C HIS A 130 4.84 9.29 -0.02
N VAL A 131 5.87 9.61 0.75
CA VAL A 131 5.90 10.82 1.59
C VAL A 131 7.14 11.65 1.28
N ALA A 132 6.95 12.94 1.00
CA ALA A 132 8.04 13.83 0.66
C ALA A 132 9.05 13.99 1.81
N VAL A 133 10.34 13.99 1.46
CA VAL A 133 11.45 14.26 2.37
C VAL A 133 12.37 15.33 1.79
N PRO A 134 12.97 16.20 2.62
CA PRO A 134 13.74 17.34 2.13
C PRO A 134 15.09 16.96 1.51
N SER A 135 15.58 15.75 1.77
CA SER A 135 16.83 15.23 1.19
C SER A 135 16.90 13.71 1.33
N ARG A 136 17.74 13.05 0.52
CA ARG A 136 18.05 11.62 0.66
C ARG A 136 18.62 11.28 2.04
N ARG A 137 19.49 12.14 2.59
CA ARG A 137 20.04 11.98 3.94
C ARG A 137 18.93 11.92 5.00
N MET A 138 17.96 12.83 4.92
CA MET A 138 16.79 12.77 5.81
C MET A 138 15.93 11.53 5.51
N GLY A 139 15.80 11.14 4.24
CA GLY A 139 15.12 9.90 3.86
C GLY A 139 15.72 8.65 4.52
N VAL A 140 17.04 8.54 4.61
CA VAL A 140 17.71 7.43 5.31
C VAL A 140 17.46 7.45 6.81
N GLU A 141 17.50 8.63 7.44
CA GLU A 141 17.11 8.80 8.85
C GLU A 141 15.67 8.34 9.10
N VAL A 142 14.74 8.74 8.23
CA VAL A 142 13.34 8.29 8.28
C VAL A 142 13.26 6.78 8.10
N LEU A 143 13.87 6.21 7.06
CA LEU A 143 13.88 4.77 6.82
C LEU A 143 14.34 4.00 8.05
N ASN A 144 15.45 4.41 8.66
CA ASN A 144 16.00 3.75 9.85
C ASN A 144 15.00 3.72 11.03
N ARG A 145 14.18 4.77 11.19
CA ARG A 145 13.22 4.93 12.28
C ARG A 145 11.91 4.18 12.03
N ILE A 146 11.40 4.22 10.81
CA ILE A 146 10.10 3.59 10.48
C ILE A 146 10.16 2.06 10.45
N ARG A 147 11.36 1.47 10.29
CA ARG A 147 11.56 0.00 10.22
C ARG A 147 10.82 -0.77 11.31
N ALA A 148 10.83 -0.27 12.53
CA ALA A 148 10.21 -0.93 13.69
C ALA A 148 8.67 -0.86 13.67
N TRP A 149 8.10 0.04 12.87
CA TRP A 149 6.66 0.26 12.75
C TRP A 149 6.04 -0.41 11.51
N LEU A 150 6.85 -0.83 10.52
CA LEU A 150 6.36 -1.55 9.33
C LEU A 150 5.53 -2.81 9.68
N PRO A 151 5.90 -3.64 10.68
CA PRO A 151 5.03 -4.74 11.11
C PRO A 151 3.65 -4.28 11.59
N THR A 152 3.57 -3.14 12.29
CA THR A 152 2.28 -2.62 12.77
C THR A 152 1.41 -2.17 11.60
N LEU A 153 1.98 -1.46 10.63
CA LEU A 153 1.26 -1.08 9.39
C LEU A 153 0.79 -2.30 8.59
N THR A 154 1.63 -3.35 8.50
CA THR A 154 1.25 -4.62 7.86
C THR A 154 0.08 -5.28 8.58
N ALA A 155 0.12 -5.33 9.92
CA ALA A 155 -0.97 -5.91 10.70
C ALA A 155 -2.29 -5.15 10.53
N MET A 156 -2.23 -3.81 10.52
CA MET A 156 -3.41 -2.94 10.36
C MET A 156 -4.02 -3.04 8.96
N SER A 157 -3.18 -3.18 7.94
CA SER A 157 -3.58 -3.21 6.53
C SER A 157 -3.94 -4.60 6.00
N ALA A 158 -3.76 -5.65 6.79
CA ALA A 158 -3.93 -7.04 6.35
C ALA A 158 -5.30 -7.31 5.71
N ASN A 159 -5.28 -7.68 4.42
CA ASN A 159 -6.46 -7.84 3.58
C ASN A 159 -6.26 -8.96 2.52
N SER A 160 -5.56 -10.03 2.88
CA SER A 160 -5.30 -11.15 1.96
C SER A 160 -5.23 -12.51 2.68
N PRO A 161 -6.29 -12.96 3.38
CA PRO A 161 -6.24 -14.22 4.11
C PRO A 161 -6.40 -15.46 3.23
N LEU A 162 -6.95 -15.31 2.02
CA LEU A 162 -7.35 -16.42 1.16
C LEU A 162 -6.39 -16.59 -0.03
N TRP A 163 -6.20 -17.84 -0.44
CA TRP A 163 -5.44 -18.22 -1.63
C TRP A 163 -5.92 -19.57 -2.14
N LYS A 164 -6.16 -19.70 -3.45
CA LYS A 164 -6.64 -20.97 -4.06
C LYS A 164 -7.86 -21.55 -3.34
N GLY A 165 -8.83 -20.70 -3.01
CA GLY A 165 -10.13 -21.08 -2.48
C GLY A 165 -10.16 -21.47 -0.99
N HIS A 166 -9.06 -21.30 -0.25
CA HIS A 166 -9.02 -21.62 1.19
C HIS A 166 -8.32 -20.52 2.00
N ASP A 167 -8.59 -20.51 3.32
CA ASP A 167 -7.87 -19.67 4.28
C ASP A 167 -6.45 -20.21 4.47
N THR A 168 -5.47 -19.36 4.20
CA THR A 168 -4.04 -19.69 4.30
C THR A 168 -3.56 -19.79 5.74
N GLY A 169 -4.37 -19.32 6.69
CA GLY A 169 -3.98 -19.07 8.06
C GLY A 169 -3.28 -17.72 8.25
N PHE A 170 -2.88 -16.99 7.22
CA PHE A 170 -2.27 -15.66 7.34
C PHE A 170 -3.33 -14.56 7.23
N ALA A 171 -3.09 -13.39 7.82
CA ALA A 171 -3.93 -12.21 7.62
C ALA A 171 -3.50 -11.44 6.36
N SER A 172 -2.19 -11.36 6.10
CA SER A 172 -1.63 -10.93 4.82
C SER A 172 -0.82 -12.07 4.19
N TRP A 173 -1.43 -12.80 3.26
CA TRP A 173 -0.74 -13.77 2.42
C TRP A 173 0.13 -13.07 1.38
N ARG A 174 -0.23 -11.85 0.96
CA ARG A 174 0.60 -10.99 0.12
C ARG A 174 2.00 -10.81 0.71
N THR A 175 2.13 -10.55 2.01
CA THR A 175 3.45 -10.42 2.65
C THR A 175 4.28 -11.70 2.47
N VAL A 176 3.67 -12.89 2.61
CA VAL A 176 4.38 -14.17 2.49
C VAL A 176 4.83 -14.44 1.05
N ILE A 177 3.98 -14.16 0.07
CA ILE A 177 4.35 -14.27 -1.35
C ILE A 177 5.51 -13.31 -1.67
N PHE A 178 5.37 -12.05 -1.27
CA PHE A 178 6.33 -10.99 -1.58
C PHE A 178 7.70 -11.22 -0.93
N ASP A 179 7.75 -11.82 0.27
CA ASP A 179 9.00 -12.09 1.00
C ASP A 179 9.91 -13.12 0.29
N ARG A 180 9.38 -13.87 -0.69
CA ARG A 180 10.18 -14.86 -1.45
C ARG A 180 11.09 -14.25 -2.52
N TRP A 181 10.90 -12.98 -2.87
CA TRP A 181 11.76 -12.30 -3.83
C TRP A 181 13.16 -12.02 -3.24
N PRO A 182 14.21 -11.93 -4.08
CA PRO A 182 15.54 -11.52 -3.60
C PRO A 182 15.50 -10.14 -2.96
N VAL A 183 16.29 -9.88 -1.93
CA VAL A 183 16.38 -8.53 -1.33
C VAL A 183 15.00 -8.01 -0.83
N SER A 184 14.17 -8.93 -0.35
CA SER A 184 12.85 -8.66 0.20
C SER A 184 12.87 -8.33 1.70
N GLY A 185 11.73 -7.84 2.20
CA GLY A 185 11.47 -7.71 3.63
C GLY A 185 11.77 -6.32 4.17
N ILE A 186 11.99 -6.22 5.48
CA ILE A 186 12.25 -4.92 6.11
C ILE A 186 13.64 -4.43 5.69
N PRO A 187 13.78 -3.16 5.23
CA PRO A 187 15.09 -2.64 4.84
C PRO A 187 16.09 -2.78 5.99
N PRO A 188 17.38 -2.96 5.70
CA PRO A 188 18.39 -3.00 6.75
C PRO A 188 18.54 -1.64 7.43
N HIS A 189 19.20 -1.61 8.58
CA HIS A 189 19.68 -0.33 9.12
C HIS A 189 20.86 0.15 8.27
N PHE A 190 20.90 1.44 7.99
CA PHE A 190 21.99 2.11 7.26
C PHE A 190 22.74 3.06 8.18
N ALA A 191 24.06 3.15 8.03
CA ALA A 191 24.85 4.10 8.81
C ALA A 191 24.54 5.56 8.45
N ASP A 192 24.45 5.82 7.14
CA ASP A 192 24.22 7.11 6.51
C ASP A 192 23.75 6.91 5.05
N VAL A 193 23.67 7.98 4.27
CA VAL A 193 23.24 7.91 2.87
C VAL A 193 24.29 7.26 1.97
N GLU A 194 25.56 7.41 2.32
CA GLU A 194 26.69 6.78 1.62
C GLU A 194 26.66 5.24 1.80
N ASP A 195 26.38 4.74 3.00
CA ASP A 195 26.17 3.30 3.24
C ASP A 195 24.95 2.76 2.49
N TYR A 196 23.85 3.53 2.43
CA TYR A 196 22.68 3.16 1.62
C TYR A 196 23.06 2.99 0.15
N ASP A 197 23.71 4.00 -0.43
CA ASP A 197 24.09 4.03 -1.84
C ASP A 197 25.09 2.91 -2.18
N LEU A 198 26.11 2.72 -1.34
CA LEU A 198 27.11 1.67 -1.50
C LEU A 198 26.46 0.28 -1.49
N ARG A 199 25.51 0.04 -0.59
CA ARG A 199 24.85 -1.26 -0.47
C ARG A 199 23.91 -1.52 -1.63
N VAL A 200 23.15 -0.52 -2.08
CA VAL A 200 22.32 -0.64 -3.30
C VAL A 200 23.19 -0.91 -4.53
N GLN A 201 24.29 -0.17 -4.71
CA GLN A 201 25.23 -0.41 -5.81
C GLN A 201 25.82 -1.83 -5.77
N ARG A 202 26.20 -2.32 -4.58
CA ARG A 202 26.69 -3.70 -4.42
C ARG A 202 25.63 -4.72 -4.83
N LEU A 203 24.37 -4.55 -4.42
CA LEU A 203 23.27 -5.45 -4.80
C LEU A 203 23.06 -5.44 -6.32
N LEU A 204 23.02 -4.28 -6.96
CA LEU A 204 22.92 -4.16 -8.43
C LEU A 204 24.11 -4.82 -9.15
N SER A 205 25.32 -4.69 -8.61
CA SER A 205 26.52 -5.28 -9.20
C SER A 205 26.50 -6.82 -9.25
N THR A 206 25.70 -7.46 -8.38
CA THR A 206 25.51 -8.91 -8.40
C THR A 206 24.69 -9.40 -9.60
N ARG A 207 23.92 -8.50 -10.23
CA ARG A 207 22.93 -8.80 -11.29
C ARG A 207 21.82 -9.78 -10.88
N VAL A 208 21.69 -10.09 -9.59
CA VAL A 208 20.53 -10.81 -9.03
C VAL A 208 19.29 -9.92 -9.11
N ILE A 209 19.47 -8.61 -8.94
CA ILE A 209 18.47 -7.60 -9.26
C ILE A 209 18.95 -6.78 -10.46
N SER A 210 18.06 -6.46 -11.40
CA SER A 210 18.35 -5.70 -12.61
C SER A 210 18.34 -4.19 -12.41
N ASP A 211 17.57 -3.71 -11.44
CA ASP A 211 17.34 -2.30 -11.16
C ASP A 211 16.81 -2.08 -9.73
N THR A 212 16.74 -0.83 -9.29
CA THR A 212 16.28 -0.51 -7.94
C THR A 212 14.80 -0.78 -7.71
N GLY A 213 14.00 -0.90 -8.78
CA GLY A 213 12.61 -1.32 -8.72
C GLY A 213 12.46 -2.74 -8.18
N GLN A 214 13.49 -3.58 -8.32
CA GLN A 214 13.58 -4.92 -7.72
C GLN A 214 14.23 -4.93 -6.32
N LEU A 215 14.36 -3.78 -5.66
CA LEU A 215 14.53 -3.73 -4.20
C LEU A 215 13.15 -3.95 -3.57
N TYR A 216 12.84 -5.20 -3.25
CA TYR A 216 11.57 -5.63 -2.65
C TYR A 216 11.50 -5.31 -1.14
N TRP A 217 12.16 -4.24 -0.72
CA TRP A 217 12.05 -3.74 0.64
C TRP A 217 10.66 -3.16 0.89
N GLN A 218 10.18 -3.39 2.11
CA GLN A 218 8.89 -2.93 2.59
C GLN A 218 8.80 -1.41 2.81
N ALA A 219 9.95 -0.73 2.83
CA ALA A 219 10.06 0.70 2.62
C ALA A 219 11.41 1.01 1.96
N ARG A 220 11.46 2.03 1.11
CA ARG A 220 12.69 2.44 0.41
C ARG A 220 12.71 3.93 0.08
N LEU A 221 13.86 4.44 -0.32
CA LEU A 221 13.92 5.74 -1.00
C LEU A 221 13.40 5.54 -2.42
N SER A 222 12.49 6.40 -2.86
CA SER A 222 12.06 6.40 -4.25
C SER A 222 13.22 6.85 -5.15
N GLU A 223 13.43 6.15 -6.26
CA GLU A 223 14.42 6.54 -7.28
C GLU A 223 13.95 7.77 -8.07
N ARG A 224 12.64 7.88 -8.29
CA ARG A 224 12.02 8.89 -9.15
C ARG A 224 11.62 10.16 -8.40
N TYR A 225 11.18 10.02 -7.15
CA TYR A 225 10.64 11.11 -6.36
C TYR A 225 11.48 11.34 -5.11
N PRO A 226 11.57 12.57 -4.59
CA PRO A 226 12.25 12.87 -3.32
C PRO A 226 11.38 12.42 -2.14
N THR A 227 11.06 11.13 -2.07
CA THR A 227 10.11 10.54 -1.12
C THR A 227 10.69 9.29 -0.47
N VAL A 228 10.19 8.99 0.73
CA VAL A 228 10.23 7.64 1.29
C VAL A 228 8.95 6.93 0.88
N GLU A 229 9.09 5.76 0.30
CA GLU A 229 8.01 4.94 -0.23
C GLU A 229 7.78 3.74 0.70
N ILE A 230 6.58 3.62 1.27
CA ILE A 230 6.17 2.54 2.17
C ILE A 230 5.31 1.56 1.38
N ARG A 231 5.71 0.28 1.34
CA ARG A 231 5.17 -0.76 0.43
C ARG A 231 4.64 -2.01 1.13
N CYS A 232 4.68 -2.02 2.47
CA CYS A 232 4.31 -3.18 3.29
C CYS A 232 2.82 -3.55 3.28
N MET A 233 1.95 -2.65 2.82
CA MET A 233 0.52 -2.74 3.03
C MET A 233 -0.18 -3.46 1.88
N ASP A 234 -1.20 -4.26 2.20
CA ASP A 234 -2.14 -4.76 1.20
C ASP A 234 -3.02 -3.59 0.70
N VAL A 235 -3.61 -3.72 -0.49
CA VAL A 235 -4.67 -2.79 -0.92
C VAL A 235 -5.89 -2.87 0.02
N GLN A 236 -6.58 -1.76 0.25
CA GLN A 236 -7.65 -1.69 1.25
C GLN A 236 -9.06 -1.78 0.65
N LEU A 237 -9.97 -2.48 1.33
CA LEU A 237 -11.39 -2.58 0.94
C LEU A 237 -12.03 -1.21 0.75
N ARG A 238 -11.89 -0.33 1.76
CA ARG A 238 -12.51 1.00 1.77
C ARG A 238 -11.46 2.06 1.52
N ALA A 239 -11.78 3.06 0.68
CA ALA A 239 -10.93 4.22 0.47
C ALA A 239 -10.61 4.96 1.79
N SER A 240 -11.54 4.98 2.75
CA SER A 240 -11.30 5.58 4.08
C SER A 240 -10.20 4.86 4.88
N ASP A 241 -10.03 3.54 4.69
CA ASP A 241 -8.97 2.78 5.36
C ASP A 241 -7.62 3.10 4.71
N ALA A 242 -7.57 3.21 3.39
CA ALA A 242 -6.40 3.68 2.64
C ALA A 242 -5.98 5.10 3.07
N VAL A 243 -6.94 6.04 3.19
CA VAL A 243 -6.67 7.41 3.66
C VAL A 243 -6.14 7.43 5.08
N MET A 244 -6.70 6.62 5.98
CA MET A 244 -6.22 6.48 7.36
C MET A 244 -4.76 5.99 7.40
N LEU A 245 -4.43 4.96 6.62
CA LEU A 245 -3.06 4.44 6.52
C LEU A 245 -2.10 5.47 5.92
N ALA A 246 -2.52 6.21 4.90
CA ALA A 246 -1.73 7.31 4.32
C ALA A 246 -1.45 8.41 5.36
N GLY A 247 -2.45 8.76 6.19
CA GLY A 247 -2.30 9.70 7.31
C GLY A 247 -1.32 9.21 8.38
N LEU A 248 -1.41 7.94 8.78
CA LEU A 248 -0.46 7.34 9.73
C LEU A 248 0.95 7.30 9.16
N VAL A 249 1.12 6.95 7.89
CA VAL A 249 2.42 6.90 7.22
C VAL A 249 3.02 8.30 7.10
N ARG A 250 2.24 9.31 6.71
CA ARG A 250 2.66 10.72 6.70
C ARG A 250 3.14 11.15 8.08
N ALA A 251 2.32 10.94 9.10
CA ALA A 251 2.61 11.36 10.46
C ALA A 251 3.83 10.62 11.03
N LEU A 252 4.03 9.35 10.67
CA LEU A 252 5.20 8.57 11.07
C LEU A 252 6.49 9.11 10.42
N VAL A 253 6.45 9.45 9.13
CA VAL A 253 7.59 10.06 8.43
C VAL A 253 7.90 11.44 9.00
N GLU A 254 6.89 12.27 9.24
CA GLU A 254 7.06 13.60 9.83
C GLU A 254 7.62 13.54 11.26
N THR A 255 7.09 12.66 12.10
CA THR A 255 7.63 12.38 13.44
C THR A 255 9.09 11.95 13.36
N SER A 256 9.42 11.05 12.42
CA SER A 256 10.80 10.59 12.21
C SER A 256 11.74 11.72 11.78
N MET A 257 11.28 12.66 10.95
CA MET A 257 12.06 13.85 10.57
C MET A 257 12.30 14.79 11.76
N TRP A 258 11.28 15.01 12.59
CA TRP A 258 11.41 15.84 13.80
C TRP A 258 12.38 15.21 14.81
N GLU A 259 12.28 13.90 15.03
CA GLU A 259 13.19 13.16 15.89
C GLU A 259 14.64 13.23 15.39
N ALA A 260 14.85 13.05 14.08
CA ALA A 260 16.17 13.17 13.47
C ALA A 260 16.75 14.59 13.64
N ALA A 261 15.94 15.62 13.40
CA ALA A 261 16.35 17.01 13.60
C ALA A 261 16.67 17.34 15.08
N ALA A 262 15.97 16.69 16.02
CA ALA A 262 16.22 16.82 17.45
C ALA A 262 17.36 15.92 17.98
N GLY A 263 18.00 15.12 17.11
CA GLY A 263 19.10 14.22 17.51
C GLY A 263 18.64 13.01 18.35
N VAL A 264 17.37 12.65 18.31
CA VAL A 264 16.84 11.47 19.00
C VAL A 264 17.45 10.22 18.37
N ARG A 265 17.98 9.32 19.20
CA ARG A 265 18.62 8.09 18.70
C ARG A 265 17.58 7.13 18.10
N VAL A 266 17.94 6.49 16.99
CA VAL A 266 17.12 5.44 16.37
C VAL A 266 16.98 4.27 17.35
N THR A 267 15.75 3.79 17.55
CA THR A 267 15.51 2.54 18.28
C THR A 267 16.08 1.38 17.48
N ARG A 268 17.11 0.72 18.01
CA ARG A 268 17.72 -0.46 17.38
C ARG A 268 17.00 -1.71 17.86
N CYS A 269 16.27 -2.34 16.95
CA CYS A 269 15.77 -3.70 17.14
C CYS A 269 16.60 -4.66 16.27
N ALA A 270 16.94 -5.82 16.83
CA ALA A 270 17.76 -6.81 16.15
C ALA A 270 17.08 -7.28 14.85
N PRO A 271 17.82 -7.52 13.75
CA PRO A 271 17.22 -7.89 12.47
C PRO A 271 16.28 -9.10 12.56
N GLU A 272 16.64 -10.12 13.32
CA GLU A 272 15.85 -11.32 13.56
C GLU A 272 14.54 -11.03 14.31
N MET A 273 14.55 -10.07 15.25
CA MET A 273 13.36 -9.65 15.99
C MET A 273 12.39 -8.88 15.09
N ILE A 274 12.91 -7.96 14.27
CA ILE A 274 12.12 -7.20 13.30
C ILE A 274 11.48 -8.13 12.25
N ARG A 275 12.23 -9.13 11.76
CA ARG A 275 11.70 -10.15 10.83
C ARG A 275 10.62 -11.02 11.49
N THR A 276 10.83 -11.40 12.75
CA THR A 276 9.83 -12.13 13.54
C THR A 276 8.56 -11.31 13.74
N ALA A 277 8.71 -10.00 14.02
CA ALA A 277 7.59 -9.07 14.15
C ALA A 277 6.77 -8.97 12.85
N MET A 278 7.45 -8.88 11.70
CA MET A 278 6.80 -8.87 10.40
C MET A 278 6.01 -10.16 10.13
N TRP A 279 6.62 -11.31 10.41
CA TRP A 279 5.95 -12.60 10.24
C TRP A 279 4.71 -12.72 11.16
N GLN A 280 4.85 -12.32 12.43
CA GLN A 280 3.76 -12.30 13.40
C GLN A 280 2.60 -11.40 12.93
N ALA A 281 2.93 -10.20 12.43
CA ALA A 281 1.96 -9.25 11.88
C ALA A 281 1.24 -9.83 10.65
N ALA A 282 1.97 -10.38 9.68
CA ALA A 282 1.40 -11.02 8.50
C ALA A 282 0.51 -12.22 8.86
N ARG A 283 0.89 -13.00 9.89
CA ARG A 283 0.15 -14.18 10.33
C ARG A 283 -1.15 -13.86 11.05
N HIS A 284 -1.14 -12.86 11.94
CA HIS A 284 -2.25 -12.63 12.87
C HIS A 284 -3.04 -11.34 12.59
N GLY A 285 -2.51 -10.41 11.81
CA GLY A 285 -3.13 -9.08 11.67
C GLY A 285 -3.35 -8.46 13.06
N LEU A 286 -4.51 -7.85 13.27
CA LEU A 286 -4.90 -7.30 14.57
C LEU A 286 -5.62 -8.32 15.49
N SER A 287 -5.82 -9.56 15.04
CA SER A 287 -6.56 -10.59 15.80
C SER A 287 -5.73 -11.31 16.87
N GLY A 288 -4.42 -11.06 16.92
CA GLY A 288 -3.49 -11.66 17.87
C GLY A 288 -2.55 -10.64 18.51
N ASP A 289 -1.55 -11.15 19.22
CA ASP A 289 -0.48 -10.29 19.75
C ASP A 289 0.47 -9.84 18.64
N LEU A 290 0.96 -8.63 18.76
CA LEU A 290 2.00 -8.05 17.93
C LEU A 290 3.31 -7.91 18.71
N ILE A 291 4.41 -7.72 17.99
CA ILE A 291 5.69 -7.33 18.56
C ILE A 291 5.84 -5.82 18.32
N ASP A 292 5.97 -5.06 19.40
CA ASP A 292 6.08 -3.60 19.36
C ASP A 292 7.43 -3.13 18.76
N ALA A 293 7.56 -1.81 18.54
CA ALA A 293 8.77 -1.21 17.99
C ALA A 293 10.03 -1.41 18.86
N GLN A 294 9.86 -1.80 20.12
CA GLN A 294 10.94 -2.11 21.06
C GLN A 294 11.23 -3.62 21.16
N GLY A 295 10.50 -4.47 20.43
CA GLY A 295 10.68 -5.92 20.41
C GLY A 295 9.88 -6.69 21.47
N HIS A 296 8.93 -6.05 22.16
CA HIS A 296 8.10 -6.72 23.17
C HIS A 296 6.77 -7.21 22.58
N ARG A 297 6.37 -8.42 22.97
CA ARG A 297 5.04 -8.95 22.64
C ARG A 297 3.96 -8.22 23.43
N ARG A 298 2.91 -7.73 22.75
CA ARG A 298 1.78 -7.00 23.33
C ARG A 298 0.50 -7.26 22.55
N ARG A 299 -0.66 -6.93 23.13
CA ARG A 299 -1.94 -6.95 22.40
C ARG A 299 -1.88 -5.96 21.23
N ALA A 300 -2.52 -6.31 20.11
CA ALA A 300 -2.55 -5.44 18.93
C ALA A 300 -3.05 -4.02 19.25
N GLU A 301 -4.12 -3.90 20.05
CA GLU A 301 -4.66 -2.62 20.53
C GLU A 301 -3.61 -1.74 21.22
N ASP A 302 -2.76 -2.32 22.07
CA ASP A 302 -1.71 -1.60 22.79
C ASP A 302 -0.61 -1.11 21.84
N VAL A 303 -0.25 -1.91 20.84
CA VAL A 303 0.76 -1.54 19.83
C VAL A 303 0.23 -0.43 18.92
N VAL A 304 -1.02 -0.51 18.50
CA VAL A 304 -1.69 0.54 17.71
C VAL A 304 -1.84 1.82 18.52
N GLY A 305 -2.21 1.73 19.81
CA GLY A 305 -2.25 2.88 20.71
C GLY A 305 -0.89 3.57 20.83
N ARG A 306 0.20 2.79 20.97
CA ARG A 306 1.57 3.33 20.99
C ARG A 306 1.97 3.99 19.69
N LEU A 307 1.55 3.45 18.54
CA LEU A 307 1.76 4.10 17.25
C LEU A 307 1.05 5.46 17.22
N LEU A 308 -0.23 5.52 17.62
CA LEU A 308 -1.01 6.75 17.68
C LEU A 308 -0.40 7.79 18.63
N ASP A 309 0.09 7.36 19.79
CA ASP A 309 0.78 8.24 20.74
C ASP A 309 2.08 8.78 20.14
N HIS A 310 2.85 7.92 19.48
CA HIS A 310 4.11 8.28 18.83
C HIS A 310 3.91 9.33 17.73
N VAL A 311 2.89 9.18 16.89
CA VAL A 311 2.62 10.09 15.76
C VAL A 311 1.63 11.22 16.08
N ASN A 312 1.20 11.33 17.35
CA ASN A 312 0.11 12.21 17.77
C ASN A 312 0.34 13.68 17.39
N SER A 313 1.55 14.18 17.65
CA SER A 313 1.91 15.57 17.38
C SER A 313 1.91 15.89 15.88
N ALA A 314 2.37 14.96 15.04
CA ALA A 314 2.36 15.13 13.59
C ALA A 314 0.92 15.12 13.04
N LEU A 315 0.07 14.20 13.50
CA LEU A 315 -1.35 14.19 13.15
C LEU A 315 -2.08 15.47 13.57
N LYS A 316 -1.74 16.05 14.73
CA LYS A 316 -2.29 17.34 15.19
C LYS A 316 -1.84 18.49 14.31
N ALA A 317 -0.54 18.55 14.00
CA ALA A 317 0.03 19.61 13.17
C ALA A 317 -0.55 19.60 11.74
N ALA A 318 -0.84 18.42 11.20
CA ALA A 318 -1.46 18.24 9.90
C ALA A 318 -2.99 18.44 9.90
N GLY A 319 -3.63 18.51 11.07
CA GLY A 319 -5.09 18.60 11.22
C GLY A 319 -5.84 17.27 11.09
N ASP A 320 -5.15 16.15 10.91
CA ASP A 320 -5.75 14.84 10.60
C ASP A 320 -6.16 14.02 11.84
N LEU A 321 -5.73 14.42 13.04
CA LEU A 321 -5.82 13.56 14.24
C LEU A 321 -7.22 12.97 14.44
N ARG A 322 -8.25 13.80 14.31
CA ARG A 322 -9.63 13.37 14.55
C ARG A 322 -10.08 12.33 13.53
N GLU A 323 -9.81 12.59 12.26
CA GLU A 323 -10.26 11.73 11.15
C GLU A 323 -9.54 10.39 11.17
N VAL A 324 -8.20 10.40 11.32
CA VAL A 324 -7.38 9.19 11.39
C VAL A 324 -7.75 8.34 12.61
N THR A 325 -7.84 8.95 13.80
CA THR A 325 -8.13 8.21 15.04
C THR A 325 -9.53 7.60 15.01
N ALA A 326 -10.53 8.28 14.43
CA ALA A 326 -11.87 7.73 14.28
C ALA A 326 -11.88 6.45 13.43
N VAL A 327 -11.13 6.43 12.33
CA VAL A 327 -11.02 5.25 11.46
C VAL A 327 -10.20 4.13 12.14
N VAL A 328 -9.15 4.45 12.89
CA VAL A 328 -8.40 3.45 13.67
C VAL A 328 -9.28 2.78 14.73
N HIS A 329 -10.11 3.53 15.44
CA HIS A 329 -11.07 2.93 16.39
C HIS A 329 -12.09 2.02 15.70
N ARG A 330 -12.57 2.43 14.51
CA ARG A 330 -13.43 1.56 13.70
C ARG A 330 -12.71 0.27 13.32
N LEU A 331 -11.48 0.36 12.84
CA LEU A 331 -10.65 -0.80 12.45
C LEU A 331 -10.47 -1.76 13.63
N LEU A 332 -10.12 -1.27 14.82
CA LEU A 332 -9.95 -2.10 16.02
C LEU A 332 -11.25 -2.79 16.44
N ARG A 333 -12.40 -2.13 16.26
CA ARG A 333 -13.72 -2.68 16.60
C ARG A 333 -14.23 -3.69 15.56
N GLU A 334 -14.05 -3.40 14.28
CA GLU A 334 -14.60 -4.20 13.17
C GLU A 334 -13.62 -5.28 12.67
N GLY A 335 -12.34 -5.16 12.99
CA GLY A 335 -11.27 -5.98 12.42
C GLY A 335 -10.83 -5.51 11.04
N THR A 336 -9.75 -6.10 10.53
CA THR A 336 -9.16 -5.73 9.24
C THR A 336 -9.95 -6.28 8.06
N GLY A 337 -9.52 -5.98 6.83
CA GLY A 337 -10.09 -6.60 5.63
C GLY A 337 -10.00 -8.13 5.65
N ALA A 338 -8.93 -8.68 6.22
CA ALA A 338 -8.80 -10.12 6.42
C ALA A 338 -9.88 -10.70 7.35
N ASP A 339 -10.22 -10.00 8.44
CA ASP A 339 -11.27 -10.43 9.36
C ASP A 339 -12.65 -10.37 8.69
N GLN A 340 -12.89 -9.35 7.87
CA GLN A 340 -14.11 -9.22 7.07
C GLN A 340 -14.26 -10.35 6.06
N GLN A 341 -13.20 -10.68 5.30
CA GLN A 341 -13.20 -11.79 4.35
C GLN A 341 -13.47 -13.13 5.05
N ARG A 342 -12.83 -13.39 6.20
CA ARG A 342 -13.07 -14.61 6.99
C ARG A 342 -14.50 -14.71 7.51
N ARG A 343 -15.10 -13.59 7.91
CA ARG A 343 -16.53 -13.56 8.30
C ARG A 343 -17.43 -13.90 7.11
N ALA A 344 -17.21 -13.25 5.97
CA ALA A 344 -17.96 -13.53 4.75
C ALA A 344 -17.85 -15.01 4.31
N LEU A 345 -16.65 -15.57 4.36
CA LEU A 345 -16.40 -16.98 4.05
C LEU A 345 -17.21 -17.92 4.96
N ARG A 346 -17.28 -17.63 6.26
CA ARG A 346 -18.07 -18.43 7.21
C ARG A 346 -19.58 -18.30 6.99
N THR A 347 -20.06 -17.11 6.60
CA THR A 347 -21.50 -16.85 6.46
C THR A 347 -22.07 -17.30 5.13
N GLY A 348 -21.29 -17.23 4.05
CA GLY A 348 -21.80 -17.47 2.69
C GLY A 348 -20.77 -17.99 1.69
N GLY A 349 -19.66 -18.57 2.16
CA GLY A 349 -18.66 -19.16 1.28
C GLY A 349 -17.90 -18.14 0.43
N LEU A 350 -17.31 -18.60 -0.68
CA LEU A 350 -16.52 -17.76 -1.57
C LEU A 350 -17.36 -16.69 -2.30
N ASP A 351 -18.64 -16.96 -2.56
CA ASP A 351 -19.53 -15.99 -3.22
C ASP A 351 -19.70 -14.74 -2.35
N ALA A 352 -19.97 -14.92 -1.05
CA ALA A 352 -20.05 -13.80 -0.12
C ALA A 352 -18.73 -13.04 0.03
N VAL A 353 -17.59 -13.71 -0.13
CA VAL A 353 -16.27 -13.04 -0.16
C VAL A 353 -16.12 -12.23 -1.44
N ASN A 354 -16.44 -12.79 -2.59
CA ASN A 354 -16.35 -12.09 -3.88
C ASN A 354 -17.25 -10.86 -3.90
N ASP A 355 -18.44 -10.94 -3.30
CA ASP A 355 -19.35 -9.81 -3.19
C ASP A 355 -18.86 -8.72 -2.22
N LEU A 356 -18.25 -9.12 -1.09
CA LEU A 356 -17.62 -8.17 -0.17
C LEU A 356 -16.45 -7.41 -0.83
N LEU A 357 -15.66 -8.11 -1.64
CA LEU A 357 -14.41 -7.61 -2.20
C LEU A 357 -14.59 -6.75 -3.45
N ALA A 358 -15.66 -7.00 -4.19
CA ALA A 358 -15.95 -6.22 -5.37
C ALA A 358 -16.31 -4.79 -4.98
N PHE A 359 -15.73 -3.85 -5.71
CA PHE A 359 -16.12 -2.46 -5.58
C PHE A 359 -17.58 -2.31 -5.99
N THR A 360 -18.44 -1.88 -5.06
CA THR A 360 -19.81 -1.49 -5.34
C THR A 360 -19.97 -0.01 -5.01
N ASP A 361 -20.51 0.77 -5.94
CA ASP A 361 -20.85 2.21 -5.80
C ASP A 361 -21.76 2.51 -4.59
N VAL A 362 -22.33 1.48 -3.97
CA VAL A 362 -23.18 1.61 -2.79
C VAL A 362 -22.32 1.86 -1.57
N GLY A 363 -22.16 3.16 -1.26
CA GLY A 363 -21.75 3.62 0.05
C GLY A 363 -22.44 2.84 1.17
N GLY A 364 -21.78 2.80 2.33
CA GLY A 364 -22.32 2.18 3.52
C GLY A 364 -23.78 2.54 3.78
N SER A 365 -24.45 1.69 4.55
CA SER A 365 -25.77 1.91 5.15
C SER A 365 -26.04 3.39 5.45
N PRO A 366 -27.30 3.87 5.35
CA PRO A 366 -27.65 5.29 5.41
C PRO A 366 -27.38 5.90 6.79
N GLU A 367 -26.12 6.14 7.09
CA GLU A 367 -25.66 6.97 8.19
C GLU A 367 -25.08 8.23 7.55
N LYS A 368 -25.90 9.29 7.62
CA LYS A 368 -25.60 10.71 7.39
C LYS A 368 -24.36 10.97 6.52
N ARG A 369 -24.61 11.39 5.28
CA ARG A 369 -23.66 12.15 4.44
C ARG A 369 -22.74 12.99 5.35
N PRO A 370 -21.41 12.76 5.37
CA PRO A 370 -20.53 13.75 5.95
C PRO A 370 -20.79 15.07 5.22
N THR A 371 -21.00 16.12 6.01
CA THR A 371 -21.24 17.48 5.53
C THR A 371 -20.20 17.83 4.48
N VAL A 372 -20.70 18.11 3.27
CA VAL A 372 -20.04 18.73 2.12
C VAL A 372 -18.77 19.49 2.51
N PHE A 373 -17.62 19.03 2.03
CA PHE A 373 -16.38 19.81 2.04
C PHE A 373 -16.65 21.15 1.33
N PRO A 374 -16.32 22.31 1.93
CA PRO A 374 -16.42 23.58 1.23
C PRO A 374 -15.47 23.57 0.02
N PRO A 375 -15.88 24.17 -1.12
CA PRO A 375 -15.04 24.20 -2.31
C PRO A 375 -13.71 24.91 -2.02
N ALA A 376 -12.63 24.34 -2.53
CA ALA A 376 -11.32 24.97 -2.57
C ALA A 376 -11.44 26.34 -3.25
N LYS A 377 -11.02 27.40 -2.55
CA LYS A 377 -10.95 28.74 -3.13
C LYS A 377 -9.72 28.84 -4.03
N GLY A 378 -9.97 29.09 -5.32
CA GLY A 378 -9.09 29.88 -6.17
C GLY A 378 -8.19 29.07 -7.11
N ASP A 379 -8.64 28.95 -8.36
CA ASP A 379 -7.79 28.66 -9.50
C ASP A 379 -6.68 29.71 -9.62
N ALA A 380 -5.43 29.26 -9.58
CA ALA A 380 -4.30 29.97 -10.15
C ALA A 380 -3.58 28.99 -11.10
N PRO A 381 -3.27 29.41 -12.34
CA PRO A 381 -2.75 28.50 -13.35
C PRO A 381 -1.36 27.95 -12.97
N LEU A 382 -1.23 26.62 -13.04
CA LEU A 382 0.02 25.88 -12.95
C LEU A 382 1.01 26.39 -14.01
N GLN A 383 2.01 27.16 -13.59
CA GLN A 383 3.18 27.43 -14.41
C GLN A 383 4.07 26.18 -14.46
N THR A 384 4.12 25.58 -15.64
CA THR A 384 5.12 24.58 -16.01
C THR A 384 6.51 25.24 -16.06
N PHE A 385 7.45 24.78 -15.25
CA PHE A 385 8.86 25.17 -15.39
C PHE A 385 9.48 24.45 -16.60
N GLY A 386 9.32 25.07 -17.78
CA GLY A 386 10.07 24.77 -19.00
C GLY A 386 11.44 25.47 -18.97
N GLY A 387 12.44 24.75 -19.47
CA GLY A 387 13.86 25.04 -19.26
C GLY A 387 14.42 26.29 -19.92
N ALA A 388 15.62 26.63 -19.44
CA ALA A 388 16.60 27.42 -20.15
C ALA A 388 17.97 26.82 -19.84
N THR A 389 18.70 26.36 -20.86
CA THR A 389 19.94 27.00 -21.34
C THR A 389 20.53 26.23 -22.51
N ALA A 390 20.87 27.01 -23.55
CA ALA A 390 21.64 26.71 -24.77
C ALA A 390 20.97 25.85 -25.84
#